data_AF-A0A935ZR98-F1
#
_entry.id   AF-A0A935ZR98-F1
#
_cell.length_a   1.000
_cell.length_b   1.000
_cell.length_c   1.000
_cell.angle_alpha   90.00
_cell.angle_beta   90.00
_cell.angle_gamma   90.00
#
_symmetry.space_group_name_H-M   'P 1'
#
loop_
_entity.id
_entity.type
_entity.pdbx_description
1 polymer ?
#
loop_
_entity_poly.entity_id
_entity_poly.type
_entity_poly.pdbx_seq_one_letter_code
_entity_poly.pdbx_strand_id
1 'polypeptide(L)'
;MATRVGITAASWVMAGAMAAATACGSDGDGTSSPFDSGSATTTATGGMTAADTSTSAQSGTATTVGSTAADSTDATGGLKLDVGSPGTTGNVTDGNDGCTFVDLLFVIDNSPSMGPYQEALAAAFPGFVDAMVSNLPPGTDLHVGITTTDFNCGSGGCSCSEATLNCHSTASMQAILDHYDTPDGGNNGGNGSQGRLYQYMGMNYFATTTDQDPAALKAWFTGAAVAAGETGCSFEMSSAGAGYAAHPANAADNAGFFRDEGAVLMIFILTDEPDKSPEGTAAYHDMITAVKAGCGGDECVLTAGLIDSCVQANDDPVWQFLSSFGEAPTWGDIDDTTQYTDVVGDALAGIVGETCMMIPPAG
;
A
#
# COMPACT_ATOMS: atom_id res chain seq x y z
N MET A 1 -45.78 28.26 36.63
CA MET A 1 -46.84 27.48 35.95
C MET A 1 -46.18 26.77 34.77
N ALA A 2 -45.49 25.64 34.91
CA ALA A 2 -45.90 24.31 35.33
C ALA A 2 -46.93 23.66 34.38
N THR A 3 -46.45 23.00 33.32
CA THR A 3 -47.12 21.82 32.76
C THR A 3 -46.05 20.88 32.20
N ARG A 4 -45.74 19.83 32.96
CA ARG A 4 -44.94 18.68 32.54
C ARG A 4 -45.90 17.61 32.02
N VAL A 5 -45.65 17.09 30.82
CA VAL A 5 -46.31 15.89 30.29
C VAL A 5 -45.35 14.72 30.47
N GLY A 6 -45.75 13.74 31.27
CA GLY A 6 -45.07 12.46 31.39
C GLY A 6 -45.78 11.42 30.52
N ILE A 7 -45.01 10.58 29.83
CA ILE A 7 -45.51 9.37 29.19
C ILE A 7 -44.69 8.19 29.72
N THR A 8 -45.44 7.20 30.17
CA THR A 8 -45.08 5.98 30.91
C THR A 8 -44.40 4.92 30.04
N ALA A 9 -43.37 4.29 30.61
CA ALA A 9 -42.75 3.06 30.10
C ALA A 9 -43.63 1.84 30.38
N ALA A 10 -43.71 0.91 29.41
CA ALA A 10 -44.34 -0.39 29.58
C ALA A 10 -43.31 -1.50 29.31
N SER A 11 -42.87 -2.15 30.39
CA SER A 11 -42.08 -3.38 30.37
C SER A 11 -42.97 -4.58 30.05
N TRP A 12 -42.53 -5.44 29.12
CA TRP A 12 -43.10 -6.77 28.94
C TRP A 12 -42.09 -7.82 29.40
N VAL A 13 -42.45 -8.52 30.49
CA VAL A 13 -41.84 -9.75 30.97
C VAL A 13 -42.76 -10.89 30.55
N MET A 14 -42.25 -11.85 29.79
CA MET A 14 -42.92 -13.16 29.60
C MET A 14 -41.87 -14.26 29.80
N ALA A 15 -42.09 -15.04 30.84
CA ALA A 15 -41.30 -16.19 31.23
C ALA A 15 -42.08 -17.49 30.95
N GLY A 16 -41.38 -18.47 30.37
CA GLY A 16 -41.41 -19.87 30.80
C GLY A 16 -42.47 -20.81 30.22
N ALA A 17 -42.00 -21.84 29.49
CA ALA A 17 -42.47 -23.22 29.67
C ALA A 17 -41.41 -24.21 29.17
N MET A 18 -40.85 -24.99 30.11
CA MET A 18 -40.02 -26.18 29.89
C MET A 18 -40.89 -27.37 29.46
N ALA A 19 -40.37 -28.24 28.60
CA ALA A 19 -40.77 -29.64 28.51
C ALA A 19 -39.53 -30.51 28.22
N ALA A 20 -39.19 -31.37 29.17
CA ALA A 20 -38.16 -32.39 29.06
C ALA A 20 -38.81 -33.75 28.72
N ALA A 21 -38.19 -34.50 27.82
CA ALA A 21 -38.44 -35.93 27.65
C ALA A 21 -37.09 -36.64 27.50
N THR A 22 -36.76 -37.47 28.48
CA THR A 22 -35.65 -38.41 28.55
C THR A 22 -36.09 -39.81 28.09
N ALA A 23 -35.29 -40.52 27.29
CA ALA A 23 -35.09 -41.97 27.39
C ALA A 23 -33.89 -42.49 26.53
N CYS A 24 -33.05 -43.33 27.18
CA CYS A 24 -32.06 -44.35 26.75
C CYS A 24 -31.46 -44.33 25.32
N GLY A 25 -30.17 -44.58 25.07
CA GLY A 25 -29.13 -45.30 25.83
C GLY A 25 -28.74 -46.62 25.13
N SER A 26 -27.56 -46.67 24.48
CA SER A 26 -26.53 -47.75 24.54
C SER A 26 -25.52 -47.71 23.38
N ASP A 27 -24.25 -47.57 23.79
CA ASP A 27 -23.03 -48.33 23.42
C ASP A 27 -22.62 -48.60 21.95
N GLY A 28 -21.35 -48.29 21.66
CA GLY A 28 -20.54 -49.09 20.72
C GLY A 28 -19.68 -48.31 19.74
N ASP A 29 -18.42 -48.10 20.11
CA ASP A 29 -17.17 -48.35 19.35
C ASP A 29 -17.11 -48.13 17.82
N GLY A 30 -16.00 -47.51 17.36
CA GLY A 30 -15.62 -47.58 15.95
C GLY A 30 -15.02 -46.30 15.37
N THR A 31 -13.71 -46.14 15.52
CA THR A 31 -12.88 -45.28 14.69
C THR A 31 -12.99 -45.64 13.20
N SER A 32 -13.24 -44.68 12.30
CA SER A 32 -12.69 -44.69 10.93
C SER A 32 -12.95 -43.37 10.18
N SER A 33 -11.86 -42.87 9.59
CA SER A 33 -11.78 -41.72 8.67
C SER A 33 -12.63 -41.93 7.42
N PRO A 34 -13.35 -40.93 6.89
CA PRO A 34 -14.14 -41.06 5.68
C PRO A 34 -13.38 -40.53 4.45
N PHE A 35 -12.21 -41.08 4.12
CA PHE A 35 -11.61 -40.92 2.80
C PHE A 35 -10.79 -42.17 2.43
N ASP A 36 -11.47 -43.28 2.15
CA ASP A 36 -10.94 -44.31 1.27
C ASP A 36 -12.06 -45.02 0.51
N SER A 37 -12.04 -44.87 -0.81
CA SER A 37 -12.56 -45.82 -1.79
C SER A 37 -11.94 -45.46 -3.13
N GLY A 38 -10.79 -46.06 -3.41
CA GLY A 38 -10.30 -46.22 -4.78
C GLY A 38 -11.17 -47.19 -5.58
N SER A 39 -11.11 -47.09 -6.91
CA SER A 39 -10.43 -48.12 -7.73
C SER A 39 -10.65 -47.93 -9.25
N ALA A 40 -9.54 -48.11 -9.96
CA ALA A 40 -9.35 -48.61 -11.34
C ALA A 40 -9.83 -47.74 -12.53
N THR A 41 -8.95 -47.13 -13.34
CA THR A 41 -7.89 -47.65 -14.25
C THR A 41 -8.39 -48.16 -15.61
N THR A 42 -7.93 -47.49 -16.67
CA THR A 42 -7.40 -47.96 -17.99
C THR A 42 -7.79 -46.97 -19.11
N THR A 43 -7.05 -46.65 -20.18
CA THR A 43 -5.64 -46.74 -20.63
C THR A 43 -5.53 -45.93 -21.95
N ALA A 44 -4.32 -45.45 -22.25
CA ALA A 44 -3.71 -45.09 -23.55
C ALA A 44 -3.70 -43.62 -24.01
N THR A 45 -2.67 -43.07 -24.68
CA THR A 45 -1.21 -43.32 -24.87
C THR A 45 -0.72 -42.19 -25.80
N GLY A 46 0.49 -41.66 -25.54
CA GLY A 46 1.42 -41.12 -26.56
C GLY A 46 1.50 -39.59 -26.62
N GLY A 47 2.65 -38.94 -26.54
CA GLY A 47 4.05 -39.37 -26.44
C GLY A 47 4.94 -38.25 -26.97
N MET A 48 6.11 -38.01 -26.35
CA MET A 48 7.31 -37.50 -27.04
C MET A 48 8.53 -37.68 -26.14
N THR A 49 9.55 -38.25 -26.79
CA THR A 49 10.79 -38.84 -26.28
C THR A 49 11.92 -37.81 -26.19
N ALA A 50 12.83 -38.02 -25.24
CA ALA A 50 14.11 -37.33 -25.13
C ALA A 50 15.30 -38.31 -25.25
N ALA A 51 16.43 -37.72 -25.65
CA ALA A 51 17.83 -38.19 -25.63
C ALA A 51 18.33 -39.02 -26.82
N ASP A 52 19.36 -38.48 -27.50
CA ASP A 52 20.68 -39.13 -27.55
C ASP A 52 21.83 -38.14 -27.85
N THR A 53 22.99 -38.57 -27.35
CA THR A 53 24.39 -38.16 -27.28
C THR A 53 25.09 -37.66 -28.55
N SER A 54 26.12 -36.82 -28.40
CA SER A 54 27.40 -36.97 -29.14
C SER A 54 28.54 -36.11 -28.58
N THR A 55 29.72 -36.73 -28.55
CA THR A 55 31.05 -36.21 -28.15
C THR A 55 31.91 -35.99 -29.40
N SER A 56 32.72 -34.92 -29.50
CA SER A 56 34.08 -34.93 -30.11
C SER A 56 34.80 -33.56 -30.14
N ALA A 57 35.93 -33.53 -29.41
CA ALA A 57 37.29 -32.98 -29.63
C ALA A 57 37.65 -31.76 -30.55
N GLN A 58 38.59 -30.96 -29.98
CA GLN A 58 39.76 -30.23 -30.57
C GLN A 58 39.53 -28.94 -31.41
N SER A 59 40.36 -27.88 -31.44
CA SER A 59 41.77 -27.64 -31.03
C SER A 59 42.12 -26.12 -31.08
N GLY A 60 43.15 -25.72 -30.29
CA GLY A 60 44.05 -24.57 -30.53
C GLY A 60 43.63 -23.22 -29.92
N THR A 61 44.46 -22.37 -29.32
CA THR A 61 45.90 -22.35 -29.02
C THR A 61 46.08 -21.22 -27.99
N ALA A 62 46.63 -21.50 -26.81
CA ALA A 62 47.08 -20.47 -25.88
C ALA A 62 48.55 -20.73 -25.55
N THR A 63 49.41 -19.84 -26.03
CA THR A 63 50.85 -19.85 -25.74
C THR A 63 51.10 -19.07 -24.46
N THR A 64 51.70 -19.78 -23.50
CA THR A 64 52.26 -19.33 -22.22
C THR A 64 53.54 -18.53 -22.43
N VAL A 65 53.75 -17.43 -21.67
CA VAL A 65 54.98 -17.02 -20.94
C VAL A 65 54.53 -15.93 -19.95
N GLY A 66 54.80 -15.89 -18.64
CA GLY A 66 55.72 -16.63 -17.78
C GLY A 66 56.50 -15.62 -16.92
N SER A 67 56.33 -15.72 -15.57
CA SER A 67 57.24 -15.23 -14.50
C SER A 67 57.30 -13.70 -14.27
N THR A 68 57.41 -13.12 -13.07
CA THR A 68 57.62 -13.60 -11.69
C THR A 68 57.44 -12.43 -10.70
N ALA A 69 56.93 -12.77 -9.52
CA ALA A 69 57.07 -12.21 -8.16
C ALA A 69 57.83 -10.88 -7.88
N ALA A 70 57.19 -10.03 -7.05
CA ALA A 70 57.66 -9.51 -5.75
C ALA A 70 56.58 -8.52 -5.21
N ASP A 71 55.85 -8.86 -4.14
CA ASP A 71 56.10 -8.46 -2.74
C ASP A 71 56.09 -6.94 -2.47
N SER A 72 55.14 -6.48 -1.65
CA SER A 72 55.22 -5.37 -0.66
C SER A 72 53.83 -4.94 -0.15
N THR A 73 53.51 -5.38 1.07
CA THR A 73 52.79 -4.71 2.18
C THR A 73 51.81 -3.52 1.93
N ASP A 74 50.57 -3.75 2.37
CA ASP A 74 49.77 -2.96 3.34
C ASP A 74 49.57 -1.44 3.13
N ALA A 75 48.35 -1.02 2.79
CA ALA A 75 47.64 0.11 3.42
C ALA A 75 46.22 0.27 2.85
N THR A 76 45.28 0.45 3.77
CA THR A 76 43.89 0.89 3.64
C THR A 76 43.65 1.99 2.62
N GLY A 77 42.63 1.84 1.78
CA GLY A 77 42.23 2.88 0.82
C GLY A 77 41.02 2.49 -0.01
N GLY A 78 39.86 2.38 0.65
CA GLY A 78 38.59 2.36 -0.07
C GLY A 78 38.45 3.60 -0.95
N LEU A 79 37.89 3.38 -2.15
CA LEU A 79 37.52 4.41 -3.11
C LEU A 79 36.75 5.53 -2.40
N LYS A 80 37.31 6.74 -2.40
CA LYS A 80 36.62 7.95 -1.92
C LYS A 80 36.02 8.66 -3.13
N LEU A 81 34.69 8.70 -3.17
CA LEU A 81 33.91 9.64 -3.98
C LEU A 81 34.15 11.04 -3.42
N ASP A 82 34.72 11.90 -4.25
CA ASP A 82 35.03 13.31 -3.97
C ASP A 82 33.77 14.16 -4.21
N VAL A 83 33.12 14.59 -3.13
CA VAL A 83 32.14 15.70 -3.17
C VAL A 83 32.89 16.99 -2.89
N GLY A 84 32.91 17.87 -3.88
CA GLY A 84 33.71 19.09 -3.89
C GLY A 84 33.47 20.01 -2.69
N SER A 85 34.57 20.52 -2.14
CA SER A 85 34.60 21.51 -1.06
C SER A 85 34.14 22.91 -1.54
N PRO A 86 33.65 23.79 -0.64
CA PRO A 86 32.68 24.83 -0.95
C PRO A 86 33.31 26.10 -1.53
N GLY A 87 32.72 26.61 -2.61
CA GLY A 87 32.93 27.97 -3.08
C GLY A 87 32.11 28.96 -2.23
N THR A 88 32.81 29.78 -1.47
CA THR A 88 32.27 30.80 -0.56
C THR A 88 31.50 31.90 -1.30
N THR A 89 30.16 31.93 -1.17
CA THR A 89 29.36 33.15 -0.95
C THR A 89 27.95 32.75 -0.49
N GLY A 90 27.66 32.92 0.80
CA GLY A 90 26.33 32.69 1.37
C GLY A 90 26.43 31.95 2.69
N ASN A 91 26.63 32.70 3.77
CA ASN A 91 26.54 32.17 5.11
C ASN A 91 25.06 31.98 5.45
N VAL A 92 24.55 30.75 5.38
CA VAL A 92 23.35 30.33 6.11
C VAL A 92 23.77 29.18 7.00
N THR A 93 24.00 29.50 8.27
CA THR A 93 23.96 28.51 9.34
C THR A 93 22.56 28.61 9.93
N ASP A 94 21.59 27.89 9.36
CA ASP A 94 20.31 27.64 10.00
C ASP A 94 19.98 26.16 9.77
N GLY A 95 19.67 25.42 10.84
CA GLY A 95 19.28 24.02 10.77
C GLY A 95 17.86 23.83 10.22
N ASN A 96 17.56 24.45 9.09
CA ASN A 96 16.21 24.62 8.54
C ASN A 96 16.15 24.41 7.02
N ASP A 97 17.21 23.85 6.40
CA ASP A 97 17.20 23.49 4.99
C ASP A 97 16.49 22.14 4.83
N GLY A 98 15.19 22.20 4.56
CA GLY A 98 14.36 21.05 4.20
C GLY A 98 12.91 21.16 4.64
N CYS A 99 12.07 20.28 4.11
CA CYS A 99 10.68 20.15 4.48
C CYS A 99 10.54 19.92 6.00
N THR A 100 9.51 20.54 6.57
CA THR A 100 9.17 20.38 8.00
C THR A 100 8.29 19.17 8.23
N PHE A 101 7.57 18.76 7.18
CA PHE A 101 6.49 17.79 7.23
C PHE A 101 6.63 16.76 6.13
N VAL A 102 6.34 15.50 6.44
CA VAL A 102 6.16 14.44 5.44
C VAL A 102 4.85 13.71 5.72
N ASP A 103 3.94 13.73 4.76
CA ASP A 103 2.68 12.99 4.78
C ASP A 103 2.84 11.72 3.92
N LEU A 104 2.51 10.56 4.47
CA LEU A 104 2.57 9.28 3.77
C LEU A 104 1.17 8.69 3.70
N LEU A 105 0.57 8.69 2.51
CA LEU A 105 -0.73 8.11 2.23
C LEU A 105 -0.54 6.76 1.54
N PHE A 106 -0.89 5.69 2.25
CA PHE A 106 -0.97 4.35 1.67
C PHE A 106 -2.39 4.10 1.17
N VAL A 107 -2.52 3.75 -0.10
CA VAL A 107 -3.77 3.35 -0.73
C VAL A 107 -3.69 1.85 -0.93
N ILE A 108 -4.42 1.10 -0.13
CA ILE A 108 -4.33 -0.35 -0.06
C ILE A 108 -5.59 -0.96 -0.67
N ASP A 109 -5.38 -1.76 -1.71
CA ASP A 109 -6.37 -2.69 -2.22
C ASP A 109 -6.86 -3.61 -1.11
N ASN A 110 -8.17 -3.62 -0.92
CA ASN A 110 -8.83 -4.37 0.13
C ASN A 110 -9.70 -5.51 -0.41
N SER A 111 -9.47 -5.94 -1.65
CA SER A 111 -10.07 -7.13 -2.24
C SER A 111 -9.61 -8.42 -1.54
N PRO A 112 -10.35 -9.54 -1.73
CA PRO A 112 -10.01 -10.81 -1.11
C PRO A 112 -8.66 -11.46 -1.51
N SER A 113 -8.02 -11.04 -2.61
CA SER A 113 -6.71 -11.58 -3.00
C SER A 113 -5.54 -10.95 -2.24
N MET A 114 -5.78 -9.84 -1.53
CA MET A 114 -4.72 -8.96 -1.04
C MET A 114 -4.00 -9.42 0.22
N GLY A 115 -4.51 -10.40 0.97
CA GLY A 115 -3.94 -10.83 2.25
C GLY A 115 -2.44 -11.09 2.23
N PRO A 116 -1.92 -11.96 1.34
CA PRO A 116 -0.49 -12.25 1.26
C PRO A 116 0.38 -11.00 0.97
N TYR A 117 -0.11 -10.09 0.13
CA TYR A 117 0.62 -8.86 -0.23
C TYR A 117 0.59 -7.84 0.91
N GLN A 118 -0.54 -7.72 1.63
CA GLN A 118 -0.66 -6.90 2.83
C GLN A 118 0.26 -7.42 3.95
N GLU A 119 0.34 -8.73 4.15
CA GLU A 119 1.29 -9.36 5.09
C GLU A 119 2.76 -9.07 4.70
N ALA A 120 3.09 -9.17 3.41
CA ALA A 120 4.43 -8.88 2.91
C ALA A 120 4.80 -7.40 3.09
N LEU A 121 3.89 -6.47 2.77
CA LEU A 121 4.08 -5.03 3.02
C LEU A 121 4.26 -4.75 4.51
N ALA A 122 3.42 -5.33 5.36
CA ALA A 122 3.48 -5.18 6.80
C ALA A 122 4.79 -5.70 7.41
N ALA A 123 5.39 -6.73 6.79
CA ALA A 123 6.70 -7.27 7.16
C ALA A 123 7.88 -6.43 6.66
N ALA A 124 7.75 -5.75 5.52
CA ALA A 124 8.78 -4.85 4.96
C ALA A 124 8.79 -3.47 5.65
N PHE A 125 7.62 -3.00 6.12
CA PHE A 125 7.43 -1.66 6.66
C PHE A 125 8.34 -1.29 7.85
N PRO A 126 8.71 -2.19 8.78
CA PRO A 126 9.70 -1.85 9.81
C PRO A 126 11.02 -1.33 9.25
N GLY A 127 11.53 -1.94 8.16
CA GLY A 127 12.75 -1.51 7.49
C GLY A 127 12.58 -0.17 6.76
N PHE A 128 11.40 0.06 6.18
CA PHE A 128 11.01 1.36 5.63
C PHE A 128 11.10 2.48 6.64
N VAL A 129 10.50 2.30 7.83
CA VAL A 129 10.53 3.34 8.86
C VAL A 129 11.96 3.61 9.34
N ASP A 130 12.81 2.58 9.41
CA ASP A 130 14.23 2.76 9.75
C ASP A 130 14.97 3.58 8.70
N ALA A 131 14.73 3.30 7.40
CA ALA A 131 15.31 4.06 6.30
C ALA A 131 14.81 5.52 6.30
N MET A 132 13.51 5.72 6.54
CA MET A 132 12.90 7.05 6.63
C MET A 132 13.54 7.91 7.71
N VAL A 133 13.57 7.41 8.94
CA VAL A 133 14.13 8.13 10.10
C VAL A 133 15.62 8.40 9.92
N SER A 134 16.34 7.54 9.21
CA SER A 134 17.78 7.71 8.95
C SER A 134 18.10 8.75 7.88
N ASN A 135 17.21 8.98 6.91
CA ASN A 135 17.46 9.87 5.77
C ASN A 135 16.77 11.24 5.88
N LEU A 136 15.72 11.36 6.70
CA LEU A 136 15.05 12.64 6.93
C LEU A 136 15.77 13.50 7.97
N PRO A 137 15.64 14.84 7.90
CA PRO A 137 16.15 15.72 8.94
C PRO A 137 15.61 15.34 10.33
N PRO A 138 16.44 15.44 11.39
CA PRO A 138 15.97 15.33 12.77
C PRO A 138 14.84 16.32 13.04
N GLY A 139 13.80 15.87 13.75
CA GLY A 139 12.62 16.67 14.09
C GLY A 139 11.57 16.80 12.99
N THR A 140 11.76 16.19 11.81
CA THR A 140 10.73 16.16 10.74
C THR A 140 9.47 15.49 11.26
N ASP A 141 8.32 16.12 11.06
CA ASP A 141 7.02 15.65 11.54
C ASP A 141 6.32 14.80 10.47
N LEU A 142 5.92 13.60 10.87
CA LEU A 142 5.47 12.51 10.01
C LEU A 142 4.00 12.19 10.29
N HIS A 143 3.19 12.19 9.23
CA HIS A 143 1.84 11.64 9.26
C HIS A 143 1.79 10.40 8.37
N VAL A 144 1.36 9.26 8.92
CA VAL A 144 1.18 8.02 8.15
C VAL A 144 -0.27 7.61 8.21
N GLY A 145 -0.93 7.61 7.05
CA GLY A 145 -2.33 7.26 6.88
C GLY A 145 -2.50 6.11 5.89
N ILE A 146 -3.58 5.37 6.06
CA ILE A 146 -4.01 4.33 5.11
C ILE A 146 -5.41 4.73 4.63
N THR A 147 -5.70 4.61 3.35
CA THR A 147 -7.06 4.56 2.79
C THR A 147 -7.17 3.27 1.99
N THR A 148 -8.40 2.83 1.71
CA THR A 148 -8.64 1.70 0.81
C THR A 148 -9.19 2.19 -0.52
N THR A 149 -9.35 1.25 -1.43
CA THR A 149 -9.72 1.42 -2.84
C THR A 149 -11.20 1.15 -3.11
N ASP A 150 -11.92 0.66 -2.10
CA ASP A 150 -13.36 0.42 -2.14
C ASP A 150 -14.21 1.71 -2.03
N PHE A 151 -15.24 1.79 -2.87
CA PHE A 151 -16.21 2.90 -2.92
C PHE A 151 -17.66 2.47 -2.67
N ASN A 152 -17.95 1.20 -2.38
CA ASN A 152 -19.32 0.70 -2.29
C ASN A 152 -19.60 -0.16 -1.05
N CYS A 153 -18.61 -0.90 -0.56
CA CYS A 153 -18.74 -1.70 0.66
C CYS A 153 -18.89 -0.81 1.90
N GLY A 154 -19.97 -1.04 2.65
CA GLY A 154 -20.18 -0.45 3.97
C GLY A 154 -19.49 -1.21 5.11
N SER A 155 -19.88 -0.94 6.35
CA SER A 155 -19.23 -1.47 7.57
C SER A 155 -19.21 -2.99 7.73
N GLY A 156 -19.98 -3.73 6.91
CA GLY A 156 -20.05 -5.19 6.93
C GLY A 156 -19.33 -5.87 5.77
N GLY A 157 -18.59 -5.10 4.95
CA GLY A 157 -18.12 -5.54 3.65
C GLY A 157 -19.26 -5.69 2.65
N CYS A 158 -18.92 -6.07 1.43
CA CYS A 158 -19.89 -6.38 0.40
C CYS A 158 -19.41 -7.57 -0.46
N SER A 159 -20.35 -8.25 -1.09
CA SER A 159 -20.05 -9.34 -2.03
C SER A 159 -20.27 -8.81 -3.45
N CYS A 160 -19.27 -8.14 -3.99
CA CYS A 160 -19.20 -7.83 -5.41
C CYS A 160 -17.85 -8.27 -5.96
N SER A 161 -17.90 -8.83 -7.16
CA SER A 161 -16.76 -9.38 -7.86
C SER A 161 -16.97 -9.08 -9.33
N GLU A 162 -15.89 -8.69 -9.99
CA GLU A 162 -15.84 -8.58 -11.43
C GLU A 162 -14.74 -9.48 -12.00
N ALA A 163 -14.75 -9.62 -13.31
CA ALA A 163 -13.69 -10.31 -14.03
C ALA A 163 -12.78 -9.27 -14.68
N THR A 164 -11.47 -9.48 -14.55
CA THR A 164 -10.44 -8.72 -15.24
C THR A 164 -9.84 -9.58 -16.35
N LEU A 165 -9.35 -8.95 -17.41
CA LEU A 165 -8.62 -9.64 -18.48
C LEU A 165 -7.43 -8.78 -18.91
N ASN A 166 -6.22 -9.31 -18.74
CA ASN A 166 -4.97 -8.58 -18.99
C ASN A 166 -4.97 -7.21 -18.30
N CYS A 167 -5.40 -7.17 -17.04
CA CYS A 167 -5.43 -5.95 -16.22
C CYS A 167 -6.23 -4.82 -16.86
N HIS A 168 -7.40 -5.22 -17.33
CA HIS A 168 -8.49 -4.32 -17.61
C HIS A 168 -9.76 -4.92 -17.05
N SER A 169 -10.60 -4.07 -16.49
CA SER A 169 -11.97 -4.46 -16.15
C SER A 169 -12.71 -4.92 -17.40
N THR A 170 -13.46 -6.02 -17.26
CA THR A 170 -14.41 -6.47 -18.28
C THR A 170 -15.82 -5.94 -18.02
N ALA A 171 -16.02 -5.20 -16.93
CA ALA A 171 -17.29 -4.62 -16.57
C ALA A 171 -17.66 -3.48 -17.53
N SER A 172 -18.97 -3.26 -17.70
CA SER A 172 -19.45 -2.08 -18.41
C SER A 172 -19.23 -0.83 -17.55
N MET A 173 -19.06 0.33 -18.18
CA MET A 173 -18.99 1.61 -17.45
C MET A 173 -20.18 1.82 -16.50
N GLN A 174 -21.39 1.37 -16.88
CA GLN A 174 -22.54 1.45 -15.96
C GLN A 174 -22.34 0.60 -14.71
N ALA A 175 -21.77 -0.59 -14.85
CA ALA A 175 -21.50 -1.45 -13.70
C ALA A 175 -20.41 -0.85 -12.79
N ILE A 176 -19.39 -0.18 -13.36
CA ILE A 176 -18.41 0.57 -12.57
C ILE A 176 -19.11 1.69 -11.79
N LEU A 177 -19.94 2.49 -12.47
CA LEU A 177 -20.67 3.60 -11.84
C LEU A 177 -21.66 3.13 -10.76
N ASP A 178 -22.24 1.94 -10.91
CA ASP A 178 -23.14 1.35 -9.91
C ASP A 178 -22.40 0.94 -8.62
N HIS A 179 -21.06 0.87 -8.64
CA HIS A 179 -20.20 0.60 -7.47
C HIS A 179 -19.33 1.81 -7.09
N TYR A 180 -19.65 2.99 -7.61
CA TYR A 180 -18.90 4.22 -7.33
C TYR A 180 -19.70 5.20 -6.49
N ASP A 181 -19.90 4.89 -5.21
CA ASP A 181 -20.50 5.85 -4.28
C ASP A 181 -19.41 6.82 -3.82
N THR A 182 -19.43 8.06 -4.30
CA THR A 182 -18.47 9.09 -3.86
C THR A 182 -18.82 9.63 -2.46
N PRO A 183 -17.85 10.16 -1.68
CA PRO A 183 -18.13 10.73 -0.37
C PRO A 183 -19.07 11.95 -0.40
N ASP A 184 -19.28 12.58 -1.55
CA ASP A 184 -20.32 13.62 -1.73
C ASP A 184 -21.75 13.07 -1.53
N GLY A 185 -21.95 11.78 -1.80
CA GLY A 185 -23.19 11.04 -1.50
C GLY A 185 -23.36 10.72 -0.01
N GLY A 186 -22.34 10.98 0.81
CA GLY A 186 -22.28 10.66 2.22
C GLY A 186 -21.45 9.42 2.52
N ASN A 187 -21.26 9.16 3.81
CA ASN A 187 -20.46 8.04 4.31
C ASN A 187 -21.22 6.70 4.15
N ASN A 188 -20.67 5.79 3.36
CA ASN A 188 -21.19 4.43 3.14
C ASN A 188 -21.02 3.49 4.35
N GLY A 189 -20.28 3.91 5.37
CA GLY A 189 -19.98 3.17 6.60
C GLY A 189 -18.72 2.28 6.53
N GLY A 190 -18.08 2.12 5.38
CA GLY A 190 -16.87 1.33 5.22
C GLY A 190 -15.66 2.02 5.85
N ASN A 191 -14.87 1.29 6.64
CA ASN A 191 -13.63 1.82 7.23
C ASN A 191 -12.55 1.90 6.14
N GLY A 192 -11.97 3.09 5.90
CA GLY A 192 -10.99 3.28 4.82
C GLY A 192 -11.59 3.57 3.43
N SER A 193 -12.90 3.37 3.25
CA SER A 193 -13.57 3.48 1.94
C SER A 193 -13.83 4.93 1.51
N GLN A 194 -14.11 5.14 0.22
CA GLN A 194 -14.45 6.44 -0.37
C GLN A 194 -13.37 7.51 -0.13
N GLY A 195 -12.10 7.11 -0.01
CA GLY A 195 -10.96 7.99 0.32
C GLY A 195 -10.87 8.40 1.80
N ARG A 196 -11.72 7.92 2.70
CA ARG A 196 -11.56 8.20 4.14
C ARG A 196 -10.39 7.41 4.69
N LEU A 197 -9.65 8.01 5.61
CA LEU A 197 -8.56 7.32 6.28
C LEU A 197 -9.09 6.16 7.14
N TYR A 198 -8.44 5.00 7.00
CA TYR A 198 -8.69 3.78 7.74
C TYR A 198 -8.38 3.99 9.23
N GLN A 199 -9.41 3.86 10.06
CA GLN A 199 -9.27 3.98 11.49
C GLN A 199 -8.73 2.68 12.09
N TYR A 200 -7.57 2.75 12.73
CA TYR A 200 -6.97 1.66 13.47
C TYR A 200 -6.55 2.10 14.87
N MET A 201 -6.95 1.31 15.88
CA MET A 201 -6.74 1.62 17.31
C MET A 201 -7.25 3.02 17.72
N GLY A 202 -8.34 3.48 17.10
CA GLY A 202 -8.95 4.78 17.37
C GLY A 202 -8.23 5.98 16.75
N MET A 203 -7.28 5.74 15.84
CA MET A 203 -6.55 6.76 15.10
C MET A 203 -6.80 6.60 13.59
N ASN A 204 -7.02 7.70 12.89
CA ASN A 204 -7.17 7.71 11.43
C ASN A 204 -5.80 7.78 10.72
N TYR A 205 -4.80 8.34 11.38
CA TYR A 205 -3.40 8.34 10.96
C TYR A 205 -2.50 8.35 12.19
N PHE A 206 -1.26 7.91 12.02
CA PHE A 206 -0.24 7.97 13.05
C PHE A 206 0.61 9.23 12.87
N ALA A 207 0.70 10.06 13.91
CA ALA A 207 1.54 11.25 13.93
C ALA A 207 2.77 11.03 14.84
N THR A 208 3.97 11.34 14.34
CA THR A 208 5.24 11.22 15.09
C THR A 208 6.29 12.16 14.52
N THR A 209 7.45 12.28 15.15
CA THR A 209 8.61 12.96 14.55
C THR A 209 9.77 11.99 14.40
N THR A 210 10.72 12.29 13.51
CA THR A 210 11.94 11.48 13.29
C THR A 210 12.82 11.33 14.53
N ASP A 211 12.72 12.26 15.49
CA ASP A 211 13.45 12.18 16.77
C ASP A 211 12.85 11.20 17.80
N GLN A 212 11.63 10.69 17.56
CA GLN A 212 10.98 9.74 18.47
C GLN A 212 11.33 8.29 18.12
N ASP A 213 11.18 7.40 19.09
CA ASP A 213 11.30 5.95 18.84
C ASP A 213 10.20 5.49 17.86
N PRO A 214 10.58 4.96 16.67
CA PRO A 214 9.62 4.55 15.66
C PRO A 214 8.84 3.27 16.00
N ALA A 215 9.13 2.58 17.12
CA ALA A 215 8.50 1.31 17.46
C ALA A 215 6.96 1.36 17.46
N ALA A 216 6.37 2.46 17.92
CA ALA A 216 4.92 2.63 17.95
C ALA A 216 4.33 2.81 16.54
N LEU A 217 5.01 3.57 15.67
CA LEU A 217 4.61 3.71 14.26
C LEU A 217 4.67 2.37 13.53
N LYS A 218 5.77 1.63 13.69
CA LYS A 218 5.94 0.30 13.09
C LYS A 218 4.82 -0.64 13.51
N ALA A 219 4.55 -0.73 14.81
CA ALA A 219 3.50 -1.59 15.35
C ALA A 219 2.10 -1.17 14.85
N TRP A 220 1.81 0.13 14.80
CA TRP A 220 0.54 0.64 14.32
C TRP A 220 0.34 0.31 12.84
N PHE A 221 1.31 0.63 11.99
CA PHE A 221 1.16 0.41 10.55
C PHE A 221 1.09 -1.07 10.19
N THR A 222 1.99 -1.91 10.72
CA THR A 222 1.94 -3.37 10.47
C THR A 222 0.57 -3.94 10.85
N GLY A 223 -0.03 -3.46 11.95
CA GLY A 223 -1.38 -3.86 12.34
C GLY A 223 -2.47 -3.30 11.41
N ALA A 224 -2.38 -2.01 11.06
CA ALA A 224 -3.38 -1.32 10.24
C ALA A 224 -3.40 -1.83 8.80
N ALA A 225 -2.23 -2.07 8.18
CA ALA A 225 -2.12 -2.57 6.80
C ALA A 225 -2.73 -3.96 6.62
N VAL A 226 -2.53 -4.87 7.59
CA VAL A 226 -3.18 -6.19 7.59
C VAL A 226 -4.66 -6.08 7.95
N ALA A 227 -5.03 -5.16 8.83
CA ALA A 227 -6.42 -4.97 9.24
C ALA A 227 -7.29 -4.28 8.17
N ALA A 228 -6.69 -3.47 7.28
CA ALA A 228 -7.36 -2.92 6.09
C ALA A 228 -8.05 -4.03 5.29
N GLY A 229 -7.39 -5.19 5.23
CA GLY A 229 -8.01 -6.49 5.06
C GLY A 229 -8.57 -6.75 3.67
N GLU A 230 -9.38 -7.81 3.59
CA GLU A 230 -9.90 -8.47 2.37
C GLU A 230 -11.44 -8.33 2.24
N THR A 231 -12.00 -7.27 2.84
CA THR A 231 -13.46 -7.10 2.98
C THR A 231 -14.09 -6.17 1.94
N GLY A 232 -13.25 -5.64 1.05
CA GLY A 232 -13.63 -4.82 -0.09
C GLY A 232 -14.17 -5.62 -1.26
N CYS A 233 -14.44 -4.89 -2.32
CA CYS A 233 -14.99 -5.38 -3.57
C CYS A 233 -13.94 -5.36 -4.67
N SER A 234 -13.92 -6.36 -5.57
CA SER A 234 -13.05 -6.35 -6.77
C SER A 234 -13.32 -5.19 -7.76
N PHE A 235 -14.22 -4.26 -7.45
CA PHE A 235 -14.32 -2.97 -8.14
C PHE A 235 -13.32 -1.97 -7.54
N GLU A 236 -12.03 -2.30 -7.65
CA GLU A 236 -10.96 -1.50 -7.07
C GLU A 236 -10.71 -0.18 -7.81
N MET A 237 -10.68 0.93 -7.05
CA MET A 237 -10.59 2.30 -7.56
C MET A 237 -9.44 3.06 -6.91
N SER A 238 -8.22 2.60 -7.17
CA SER A 238 -6.97 3.08 -6.55
C SER A 238 -6.74 4.58 -6.72
N SER A 239 -6.88 5.11 -7.94
CA SER A 239 -6.74 6.56 -8.20
C SER A 239 -7.81 7.37 -7.47
N ALA A 240 -9.05 6.88 -7.44
CA ALA A 240 -10.12 7.52 -6.71
C ALA A 240 -9.87 7.51 -5.20
N GLY A 241 -9.42 6.39 -4.63
CA GLY A 241 -9.07 6.28 -3.21
C GLY A 241 -8.01 7.30 -2.81
N ALA A 242 -6.97 7.45 -3.65
CA ALA A 242 -5.93 8.47 -3.47
C ALA A 242 -6.50 9.89 -3.54
N GLY A 243 -7.19 10.25 -4.64
CA GLY A 243 -7.71 11.59 -4.86
C GLY A 243 -8.75 12.01 -3.83
N TYR A 244 -9.73 11.14 -3.53
CA TYR A 244 -10.77 11.44 -2.55
C TYR A 244 -10.26 11.55 -1.12
N ALA A 245 -9.08 11.03 -0.81
CA ALA A 245 -8.46 11.32 0.48
C ALA A 245 -8.25 12.82 0.70
N ALA A 246 -7.82 13.53 -0.34
CA ALA A 246 -7.63 14.98 -0.32
C ALA A 246 -8.91 15.79 -0.61
N HIS A 247 -10.00 15.15 -1.04
CA HIS A 247 -11.21 15.84 -1.47
C HIS A 247 -11.94 16.55 -0.30
N PRO A 248 -12.51 17.75 -0.50
CA PRO A 248 -13.21 18.49 0.55
C PRO A 248 -14.35 17.74 1.23
N ALA A 249 -14.99 16.79 0.55
CA ALA A 249 -16.03 15.94 1.14
C ALA A 249 -15.52 15.11 2.33
N ASN A 250 -14.23 14.75 2.34
CA ASN A 250 -13.58 14.01 3.42
C ASN A 250 -12.79 14.91 4.39
N ALA A 251 -12.86 16.24 4.26
CA ALA A 251 -12.07 17.16 5.11
C ALA A 251 -12.33 16.98 6.62
N ALA A 252 -13.54 16.54 6.99
CA ALA A 252 -13.88 16.23 8.39
C ALA A 252 -13.33 14.87 8.84
N ASP A 253 -13.41 13.85 7.99
CA ASP A 253 -12.97 12.48 8.32
C ASP A 253 -11.43 12.34 8.30
N ASN A 254 -10.78 13.08 7.39
CA ASN A 254 -9.33 13.10 7.20
C ASN A 254 -8.66 14.33 7.85
N ALA A 255 -9.37 14.97 8.79
CA ALA A 255 -8.95 16.22 9.40
C ALA A 255 -7.55 16.10 10.02
N GLY A 256 -6.66 17.03 9.64
CA GLY A 256 -5.31 17.13 10.18
C GLY A 256 -4.26 16.26 9.48
N PHE A 257 -4.64 15.41 8.54
CA PHE A 257 -3.67 14.57 7.83
C PHE A 257 -2.80 15.35 6.84
N PHE A 258 -3.43 16.00 5.84
CA PHE A 258 -2.71 16.75 4.82
C PHE A 258 -2.18 18.08 5.37
N ARG A 259 -0.88 18.30 5.20
CA ARG A 259 -0.21 19.58 5.48
C ARG A 259 0.21 20.19 4.15
N ASP A 260 0.10 21.50 4.00
CA ASP A 260 0.41 22.18 2.73
C ASP A 260 1.86 22.69 2.72
N GLU A 261 2.09 23.93 3.16
CA GLU A 261 3.42 24.55 3.17
C GLU A 261 4.45 23.71 3.95
N GLY A 262 5.66 23.57 3.38
CA GLY A 262 6.74 22.81 3.99
C GLY A 262 6.51 21.30 4.08
N ALA A 263 5.50 20.76 3.37
CA ALA A 263 5.13 19.35 3.43
C ALA A 263 5.30 18.60 2.10
N VAL A 264 6.09 17.53 2.14
CA VAL A 264 6.12 16.53 1.05
C VAL A 264 4.98 15.54 1.29
N LEU A 265 4.27 15.13 0.23
CA LEU A 265 3.31 14.02 0.27
C LEU A 265 3.83 12.86 -0.58
N MET A 266 3.95 11.70 0.04
CA MET A 266 4.15 10.43 -0.65
C MET A 266 2.84 9.66 -0.71
N ILE A 267 2.39 9.35 -1.93
CA ILE A 267 1.27 8.45 -2.17
C ILE A 267 1.85 7.08 -2.58
N PHE A 268 1.54 6.05 -1.81
CA PHE A 268 1.96 4.69 -2.07
C PHE A 268 0.75 3.81 -2.38
N ILE A 269 0.70 3.17 -3.54
CA ILE A 269 -0.42 2.30 -3.93
C ILE A 269 0.01 0.83 -3.87
N LEU A 270 -0.78 -0.01 -3.22
CA LEU A 270 -0.63 -1.47 -3.22
C LEU A 270 -1.89 -2.09 -3.83
N THR A 271 -1.80 -2.72 -5.01
CA THR A 271 -2.94 -3.38 -5.68
C THR A 271 -2.49 -4.49 -6.63
N ASP A 272 -3.21 -5.61 -6.66
CA ASP A 272 -3.06 -6.69 -7.66
C ASP A 272 -4.15 -6.63 -8.75
N GLU A 273 -4.93 -5.55 -8.79
CA GLU A 273 -6.04 -5.37 -9.72
C GLU A 273 -5.89 -4.10 -10.59
N PRO A 274 -6.54 -4.06 -11.77
CA PRO A 274 -6.62 -2.84 -12.56
C PRO A 274 -7.54 -1.81 -11.92
N ASP A 275 -7.26 -0.54 -12.22
CA ASP A 275 -7.99 0.57 -11.66
C ASP A 275 -9.28 0.88 -12.43
N LYS A 276 -10.39 0.86 -11.71
CA LYS A 276 -11.74 1.08 -12.22
C LYS A 276 -12.27 2.47 -11.89
N SER A 277 -11.41 3.35 -11.40
CA SER A 277 -11.73 4.75 -11.12
C SER A 277 -12.34 5.42 -12.36
N PRO A 278 -13.62 5.84 -12.31
CA PRO A 278 -14.34 6.26 -13.51
C PRO A 278 -14.09 7.73 -13.90
N GLU A 279 -13.50 8.53 -13.01
CA GLU A 279 -13.08 9.89 -13.34
C GLU A 279 -11.72 9.84 -14.04
N GLY A 280 -11.44 10.82 -14.91
CA GLY A 280 -10.15 10.88 -15.58
C GLY A 280 -9.03 11.24 -14.60
N THR A 281 -7.80 10.82 -14.89
CA THR A 281 -6.59 11.09 -14.08
C THR A 281 -6.48 12.55 -13.61
N ALA A 282 -6.82 13.51 -14.48
CA ALA A 282 -6.77 14.93 -14.15
C ALA A 282 -7.67 15.30 -12.95
N ALA A 283 -8.81 14.65 -12.76
CA ALA A 283 -9.71 14.93 -11.64
C ALA A 283 -9.05 14.55 -10.30
N TYR A 284 -8.45 13.35 -10.22
CA TYR A 284 -7.78 12.89 -9.01
C TYR A 284 -6.48 13.64 -8.74
N HIS A 285 -5.74 13.98 -9.80
CA HIS A 285 -4.57 14.85 -9.74
C HIS A 285 -4.90 16.25 -9.17
N ASP A 286 -5.97 16.88 -9.68
CA ASP A 286 -6.43 18.19 -9.20
C ASP A 286 -6.83 18.14 -7.71
N MET A 287 -7.41 17.03 -7.22
CA MET A 287 -7.73 16.86 -5.80
C MET A 287 -6.49 16.86 -4.91
N ILE A 288 -5.43 16.17 -5.33
CA ILE A 288 -4.16 16.11 -4.59
C ILE A 288 -3.43 17.46 -4.64
N THR A 289 -3.31 18.06 -5.83
CA THR A 289 -2.58 19.33 -5.97
C THR A 289 -3.30 20.49 -5.29
N ALA A 290 -4.63 20.45 -5.16
CA ALA A 290 -5.39 21.44 -4.41
C ALA A 290 -5.00 21.53 -2.93
N VAL A 291 -4.66 20.41 -2.28
CA VAL A 291 -4.21 20.40 -0.87
C VAL A 291 -2.70 20.62 -0.70
N LYS A 292 -1.98 20.74 -1.81
CA LYS A 292 -0.53 20.99 -1.89
C LYS A 292 -0.19 22.29 -2.63
N ALA A 293 -1.16 23.17 -2.83
CA ALA A 293 -0.99 24.37 -3.63
C ALA A 293 0.04 25.34 -3.03
N GLY A 294 0.16 25.41 -1.71
CA GLY A 294 1.10 26.28 -0.99
C GLY A 294 2.54 25.77 -0.99
N CYS A 295 2.76 24.46 -1.08
CA CYS A 295 4.13 23.91 -1.14
C CYS A 295 4.75 23.95 -2.56
N GLY A 296 3.94 24.02 -3.62
CA GLY A 296 4.40 23.92 -5.01
C GLY A 296 3.57 23.02 -5.92
N GLY A 297 2.51 22.39 -5.41
CA GLY A 297 1.67 21.46 -6.17
C GLY A 297 2.41 20.16 -6.47
N ASP A 298 2.63 19.87 -7.75
CA ASP A 298 3.25 18.63 -8.23
C ASP A 298 4.65 18.39 -7.68
N GLU A 299 5.42 19.45 -7.44
CA GLU A 299 6.81 19.36 -6.98
C GLU A 299 6.93 18.77 -5.56
N CYS A 300 5.84 18.77 -4.78
CA CYS A 300 5.83 18.21 -3.43
C CYS A 300 5.21 16.81 -3.35
N VAL A 301 4.70 16.30 -4.48
CA VAL A 301 3.96 15.04 -4.52
C VAL A 301 4.82 13.98 -5.16
N LEU A 302 5.08 12.94 -4.41
CA LEU A 302 5.84 11.78 -4.83
C LEU A 302 4.90 10.58 -4.85
N THR A 303 5.09 9.73 -5.85
CA THR A 303 4.26 8.57 -6.05
C THR A 303 5.10 7.31 -6.08
N ALA A 304 4.57 6.27 -5.45
CA ALA A 304 5.16 4.95 -5.49
C ALA A 304 4.09 3.87 -5.49
N GLY A 305 4.47 2.64 -5.85
CA GLY A 305 3.54 1.53 -5.70
C GLY A 305 4.13 0.15 -5.90
N LEU A 306 3.44 -0.82 -5.31
CA LEU A 306 3.60 -2.24 -5.62
C LEU A 306 2.34 -2.66 -6.36
N ILE A 307 2.46 -2.77 -7.66
CA ILE A 307 1.33 -2.97 -8.59
C ILE A 307 1.67 -4.11 -9.55
N ASP A 308 0.66 -4.81 -10.07
CA ASP A 308 0.90 -5.84 -11.08
C ASP A 308 1.60 -5.22 -12.31
N SER A 309 2.67 -5.87 -12.79
CA SER A 309 3.44 -5.46 -13.97
C SER A 309 2.59 -5.15 -15.21
N CYS A 310 1.44 -5.81 -15.37
CA CYS A 310 0.50 -5.57 -16.46
C CYS A 310 -0.13 -4.16 -16.42
N VAL A 311 -0.29 -3.57 -15.23
CA VAL A 311 -0.92 -2.26 -15.01
C VAL A 311 -0.06 -1.19 -15.69
N GLN A 312 1.26 -1.27 -15.49
CA GLN A 312 2.21 -0.44 -16.23
C GLN A 312 2.20 -0.77 -17.73
N ALA A 313 2.26 -2.05 -18.10
CA ALA A 313 2.39 -2.46 -19.50
C ALA A 313 1.22 -2.01 -20.37
N ASN A 314 0.03 -1.85 -19.77
CA ASN A 314 -1.19 -1.46 -20.45
C ASN A 314 -1.59 0.01 -20.27
N ASP A 315 -0.76 0.82 -19.58
CA ASP A 315 -1.08 2.22 -19.27
C ASP A 315 -2.43 2.37 -18.56
N ASP A 316 -2.67 1.49 -17.57
CA ASP A 316 -3.90 1.45 -16.77
C ASP A 316 -4.08 2.76 -15.95
N PRO A 317 -5.31 3.17 -15.58
CA PRO A 317 -5.55 4.47 -14.93
C PRO A 317 -4.72 4.72 -13.66
N VAL A 318 -4.41 3.70 -12.86
CA VAL A 318 -3.53 3.89 -11.70
C VAL A 318 -2.09 4.20 -12.11
N TRP A 319 -1.58 3.61 -13.20
CA TRP A 319 -0.26 3.96 -13.73
C TRP A 319 -0.25 5.39 -14.27
N GLN A 320 -1.31 5.80 -14.97
CA GLN A 320 -1.47 7.18 -15.44
C GLN A 320 -1.51 8.17 -14.27
N PHE A 321 -2.21 7.83 -13.19
CA PHE A 321 -2.28 8.63 -11.96
C PHE A 321 -0.92 8.73 -11.27
N LEU A 322 -0.25 7.61 -11.01
CA LEU A 322 1.09 7.59 -10.41
C LEU A 322 2.09 8.40 -11.25
N SER A 323 1.95 8.39 -12.57
CA SER A 323 2.82 9.13 -13.51
C SER A 323 2.41 10.59 -13.76
N SER A 324 1.37 11.08 -13.10
CA SER A 324 0.83 12.43 -13.35
C SER A 324 1.51 13.56 -12.56
N PHE A 325 2.42 13.23 -11.66
CA PHE A 325 3.12 14.18 -10.78
C PHE A 325 4.55 14.46 -11.26
N GLY A 326 5.28 15.33 -10.54
CA GLY A 326 6.52 15.95 -11.04
C GLY A 326 7.67 15.00 -11.36
N GLU A 327 7.73 13.83 -10.70
CA GLU A 327 8.74 12.80 -10.94
C GLU A 327 8.13 11.47 -11.36
N ALA A 328 8.94 10.63 -12.00
CA ALA A 328 8.50 9.28 -12.35
C ALA A 328 8.26 8.45 -11.08
N PRO A 329 7.17 7.65 -11.01
CA PRO A 329 6.87 6.89 -9.82
C PRO A 329 7.91 5.80 -9.57
N THR A 330 8.26 5.60 -8.30
CA THR A 330 9.01 4.40 -7.88
C THR A 330 8.05 3.23 -7.80
N TRP A 331 8.31 2.13 -8.50
CA TRP A 331 7.39 1.00 -8.47
C TRP A 331 8.10 -0.34 -8.54
N GLY A 332 7.40 -1.39 -8.11
CA GLY A 332 7.78 -2.77 -8.33
C GLY A 332 6.58 -3.66 -8.57
N ASP A 333 6.86 -4.86 -9.09
CA ASP A 333 5.85 -5.87 -9.31
C ASP A 333 5.34 -6.39 -7.96
N ILE A 334 4.03 -6.32 -7.74
CA ILE A 334 3.41 -6.77 -6.49
C ILE A 334 3.66 -8.26 -6.23
N ASP A 335 3.82 -9.07 -7.27
CA ASP A 335 4.10 -10.51 -7.13
C ASP A 335 5.54 -10.79 -6.66
N ASP A 336 6.47 -9.86 -6.88
CA ASP A 336 7.83 -9.99 -6.38
C ASP A 336 7.99 -9.40 -4.97
N THR A 337 7.42 -10.11 -4.00
CA THR A 337 7.52 -9.79 -2.57
C THR A 337 8.95 -9.63 -2.05
N THR A 338 9.95 -10.16 -2.77
CA THR A 338 11.36 -10.03 -2.37
C THR A 338 11.90 -8.61 -2.58
N GLN A 339 11.29 -7.84 -3.49
CA GLN A 339 11.66 -6.45 -3.79
C GLN A 339 10.92 -5.42 -2.93
N TYR A 340 9.98 -5.83 -2.08
CA TYR A 340 9.16 -4.88 -1.32
C TYR A 340 10.01 -3.94 -0.46
N THR A 341 11.03 -4.48 0.21
CA THR A 341 11.92 -3.64 1.04
C THR A 341 12.70 -2.63 0.19
N ASP A 342 13.09 -3.03 -1.02
CA ASP A 342 13.86 -2.19 -1.94
C ASP A 342 12.97 -1.10 -2.55
N VAL A 343 11.82 -1.44 -3.11
CA VAL A 343 10.87 -0.47 -3.70
C VAL A 343 10.41 0.55 -2.67
N VAL A 344 9.99 0.06 -1.51
CA VAL A 344 9.50 0.89 -0.41
C VAL A 344 10.64 1.73 0.18
N GLY A 345 11.85 1.18 0.25
CA GLY A 345 13.06 1.88 0.68
C GLY A 345 13.52 2.97 -0.31
N ASP A 346 13.60 2.65 -1.60
CA ASP A 346 14.03 3.53 -2.68
C ASP A 346 13.10 4.72 -2.84
N ALA A 347 11.78 4.50 -2.70
CA ALA A 347 10.78 5.56 -2.71
C ALA A 347 11.12 6.65 -1.67
N LEU A 348 11.60 6.29 -0.48
CA LEU A 348 11.96 7.25 0.55
C LEU A 348 13.40 7.75 0.52
N ALA A 349 14.36 6.83 0.31
CA ALA A 349 15.78 7.11 0.46
C ALA A 349 16.32 8.00 -0.66
N GLY A 350 15.78 7.87 -1.87
CA GLY A 350 16.13 8.75 -2.98
C GLY A 350 15.25 9.99 -3.01
N ILE A 351 13.93 9.80 -3.03
CA ILE A 351 13.03 10.84 -3.54
C ILE A 351 12.52 11.76 -2.43
N VAL A 352 12.11 11.22 -1.27
CA VAL A 352 11.63 12.07 -0.17
C VAL A 352 12.78 12.89 0.41
N GLY A 353 13.96 12.31 0.62
CA GLY A 353 15.11 13.07 1.12
C GLY A 353 15.52 14.23 0.19
N GLU A 354 15.63 13.96 -1.10
CA GLU A 354 16.04 14.95 -2.10
C GLU A 354 14.97 16.02 -2.32
N THR A 355 13.71 15.62 -2.46
CA THR A 355 12.56 16.54 -2.56
C THR A 355 12.42 17.37 -1.29
N CYS A 356 12.54 16.75 -0.12
CA CYS A 356 12.46 17.45 1.17
C CYS A 356 13.52 18.54 1.26
N MET A 357 14.76 18.31 0.81
CA MET A 357 15.80 19.34 0.78
C MET A 357 15.49 20.51 -0.16
N MET A 358 14.61 20.33 -1.16
CA MET A 358 14.20 21.37 -2.10
C MET A 358 12.97 22.16 -1.66
N ILE A 359 12.11 21.57 -0.81
CA ILE A 359 10.92 22.23 -0.30
C ILE A 359 11.28 23.17 0.86
N PRO A 360 10.97 24.48 0.76
CA PRO A 360 11.25 25.41 1.85
C PRO A 360 10.40 25.07 3.09
N PRO A 361 10.91 25.29 4.31
CA PRO A 361 10.15 25.06 5.53
C PRO A 361 8.90 25.95 5.59
N ALA A 362 7.89 25.52 6.34
CA ALA A 362 6.68 26.33 6.54
C ALA A 362 7.01 27.67 7.20
N GLY A 363 6.36 28.75 6.74
CA GLY A 363 6.61 30.13 7.18
C GLY A 363 6.03 30.51 8.53
#